data_AF-A0A8S1AVU3-F1
#
_entry.id   AF-A0A8S1AVU3-F1
#
_cell.length_a   1.000
_cell.length_b   1.000
_cell.length_c   1.000
_cell.angle_alpha   90.00
_cell.angle_beta   90.00
_cell.angle_gamma   90.00
#
_symmetry.space_group_name_H-M   'P 1'
#
loop_
_entity.id
_entity.type
_entity.pdbx_description
1 polymer ?
#
loop_
_entity_poly.entity_id
_entity_poly.type
_entity_poly.pdbx_seq_one_letter_code
_entity_poly.pdbx_strand_id
1 'polypeptide(L)'
;MKLVASGKRDAANIVKEISLASPSRATKIKMARAAFRKPEPKLSSEAALGILVDAKLSVEQYKIMRKGAKAVNSNLYPAYYLVQEAKTKCYPPEDSIEVTDTYAEIKLQALLNLTSE
;
A
#
# COMPACT_ATOMS: atom_id res chain seq x y z
N MET A 1 17.55 26.04 -25.43
CA MET A 1 17.52 27.51 -25.19
C MET A 1 16.34 27.98 -24.32
N LYS A 2 15.10 27.48 -24.48
CA LYS A 2 13.93 27.93 -23.68
C LYS A 2 14.06 27.76 -22.15
N LEU A 3 14.77 26.73 -21.66
CA LEU A 3 14.98 26.51 -20.21
C LEU A 3 15.94 27.54 -19.58
N VAL A 4 16.96 27.97 -20.33
CA VAL A 4 17.91 29.00 -19.87
C VAL A 4 17.23 30.36 -19.84
N ALA A 5 16.46 30.69 -20.89
CA ALA A 5 15.70 31.93 -20.98
C ALA A 5 14.60 32.07 -19.90
N SER A 6 14.10 30.95 -19.35
CA SER A 6 13.12 30.93 -18.25
C SER A 6 13.76 30.82 -16.86
N GLY A 7 15.09 31.01 -16.74
CA GLY A 7 15.81 31.00 -15.47
C GLY A 7 16.05 29.60 -14.87
N LYS A 8 15.58 28.53 -15.50
CA LYS A 8 15.71 27.13 -15.03
C LYS A 8 17.07 26.54 -15.43
N ARG A 9 18.16 27.13 -14.94
CA ARG A 9 19.55 26.77 -15.30
C ARG A 9 19.89 25.33 -14.93
N ASP A 10 19.49 24.86 -13.75
CA ASP A 10 19.78 23.48 -13.30
C ASP A 10 19.09 22.43 -14.19
N ALA A 11 17.84 22.68 -14.59
CA ALA A 11 17.14 21.82 -15.53
C ALA A 11 17.84 21.77 -16.89
N ALA A 12 18.35 22.91 -17.38
CA ALA A 12 19.10 22.97 -18.63
C ALA A 12 20.42 22.18 -18.53
N ASN A 13 21.12 22.26 -17.40
CA ASN A 13 22.36 21.50 -17.14
C ASN A 13 22.09 20.00 -17.09
N ILE A 14 21.04 19.56 -16.39
CA ILE A 14 20.66 18.13 -16.33
C ILE A 14 20.31 17.60 -17.72
N VAL A 15 19.54 18.35 -18.51
CA VAL A 15 19.20 17.95 -19.89
C VAL A 15 20.47 17.86 -20.74
N LYS A 16 21.37 18.84 -20.65
CA LYS A 16 22.66 18.83 -21.36
C LYS A 16 23.50 17.61 -20.98
N GLU A 17 23.55 17.29 -19.69
CA GLU A 17 24.32 16.16 -19.17
C GLU A 17 23.76 14.81 -19.64
N ILE A 18 22.43 14.65 -19.64
CA ILE A 18 21.76 13.44 -20.13
C ILE A 18 21.93 13.29 -21.66
N SER A 19 21.89 14.39 -22.41
CA SER A 19 21.96 14.37 -23.87
C SER A 19 23.38 14.24 -24.42
N LEU A 20 24.40 14.78 -23.75
CA LEU A 20 25.77 14.90 -24.29
C LEU A 20 26.80 13.97 -23.66
N ALA A 21 26.60 13.47 -22.43
CA ALA A 21 27.67 12.77 -21.71
C ALA A 21 27.81 11.30 -22.11
N SER A 22 26.78 10.47 -21.90
CA SER A 22 26.80 9.03 -22.20
C SER A 22 25.38 8.46 -22.12
N PRO A 23 25.01 7.47 -22.96
CA PRO A 23 23.73 6.75 -22.84
C PRO A 23 23.50 6.15 -21.45
N SER A 24 24.57 5.80 -20.73
CA SER A 24 24.51 5.24 -19.37
C SER A 24 24.26 6.28 -18.27
N ARG A 25 24.47 7.57 -18.56
CA ARG A 25 24.36 8.65 -17.56
C ARG A 25 22.92 8.81 -17.09
N ALA A 26 21.96 8.71 -18.00
CA ALA A 26 20.53 8.70 -17.69
C ALA A 26 20.17 7.59 -16.70
N THR A 27 20.71 6.38 -16.91
CA THR A 27 20.48 5.22 -16.05
C THR A 27 21.05 5.43 -14.65
N LYS A 28 22.28 5.95 -14.55
CA LYS A 28 22.92 6.26 -13.25
C LYS A 28 22.11 7.30 -12.47
N ILE A 29 21.64 8.36 -13.13
CA ILE A 29 20.80 9.39 -12.50
C ILE A 29 19.46 8.80 -12.02
N LYS A 30 18.83 7.93 -12.82
CA LYS A 30 17.60 7.22 -12.42
C LYS A 30 17.81 6.34 -11.17
N MET A 31 18.89 5.56 -11.14
CA MET A 31 19.21 4.68 -10.01
C MET A 31 19.50 5.48 -8.74
N ALA A 32 20.32 6.53 -8.84
CA ALA A 32 20.59 7.42 -7.71
C ALA A 32 19.29 8.04 -7.17
N ARG A 33 18.43 8.57 -8.06
CA ARG A 33 17.13 9.14 -7.66
C ARG A 33 16.22 8.11 -7.00
N ALA A 34 16.20 6.87 -7.48
CA ALA A 34 15.44 5.79 -6.86
C ALA A 34 15.97 5.45 -5.46
N ALA A 35 17.30 5.40 -5.28
CA ALA A 35 17.93 5.15 -3.98
C ALA A 35 17.63 6.25 -2.95
N PHE A 36 17.51 7.51 -3.38
CA PHE A 36 17.17 8.64 -2.50
C PHE A 36 15.67 8.89 -2.34
N ARG A 37 14.82 8.17 -3.08
CA ARG A 37 13.35 8.32 -2.95
C ARG A 37 12.92 7.60 -1.68
N LYS A 38 12.50 8.36 -0.67
CA LYS A 38 11.84 7.78 0.51
C LYS A 38 10.62 6.96 0.06
N PRO A 39 10.44 5.74 0.58
CA PRO A 39 9.24 4.97 0.29
C PRO A 39 8.02 5.80 0.72
N GLU A 40 7.02 5.86 -0.16
CA GLU A 40 5.73 6.47 0.20
C GLU A 40 5.15 5.72 1.40
N PRO A 41 4.58 6.43 2.39
CA PRO A 41 3.94 5.79 3.52
C PRO A 41 2.77 4.96 3.01
N LYS A 42 2.77 3.68 3.36
CA LYS A 42 1.71 2.71 3.06
C LYS A 42 1.29 2.05 4.36
N LEU A 43 -0.02 1.99 4.61
CA LEU A 43 -0.55 1.21 5.70
C LEU A 43 -0.31 -0.28 5.43
N SER A 44 -0.01 -1.03 6.48
CA SER A 44 -0.07 -2.49 6.43
C SER A 44 -1.52 -2.94 6.22
N SER A 45 -1.71 -4.15 5.70
CA SER A 45 -3.05 -4.71 5.53
C SER A 45 -3.80 -4.84 6.85
N GLU A 46 -3.08 -5.18 7.93
CA GLU A 46 -3.61 -5.28 9.30
C GLU A 46 -4.03 -3.90 9.84
N ALA A 47 -3.22 -2.86 9.67
CA ALA A 47 -3.58 -1.51 10.10
C ALA A 47 -4.79 -0.99 9.32
N ALA A 48 -4.87 -1.29 8.02
CA ALA A 48 -6.03 -0.95 7.19
C ALA A 48 -7.29 -1.74 7.61
N LEU A 49 -7.15 -3.01 8.02
CA LEU A 49 -8.23 -3.80 8.58
C LEU A 49 -8.72 -3.20 9.90
N GLY A 50 -7.81 -2.79 10.78
CA GLY A 50 -8.13 -2.10 12.03
C GLY A 50 -8.99 -0.86 11.79
N ILE A 51 -8.58 0.01 10.85
CA ILE A 51 -9.38 1.19 10.47
C ILE A 51 -10.77 0.79 9.96
N LEU A 52 -10.87 -0.27 9.15
CA LEU A 52 -12.15 -0.73 8.61
C LEU A 52 -13.11 -1.18 9.73
N VAL A 53 -12.59 -1.89 10.73
CA VAL A 53 -13.36 -2.37 11.89
C VAL A 53 -13.70 -1.22 12.84
N ASP A 54 -12.71 -0.42 13.25
CA ASP A 54 -12.86 0.65 14.23
C ASP A 54 -13.82 1.75 13.74
N ALA A 55 -13.70 2.13 12.46
CA ALA A 55 -14.56 3.13 11.85
C ALA A 55 -15.86 2.53 11.25
N LYS A 56 -16.11 1.22 11.42
CA LYS A 56 -17.30 0.51 10.92
C LYS A 56 -17.57 0.76 9.43
N LEU A 57 -16.51 0.77 8.63
CA LEU A 57 -16.61 1.09 7.21
C LEU A 57 -17.16 -0.09 6.41
N SER A 58 -18.00 0.21 5.43
CA SER A 58 -18.33 -0.74 4.37
C SER A 58 -17.15 -0.90 3.41
N VAL A 59 -17.15 -2.01 2.68
CA VAL A 59 -16.17 -2.29 1.61
C VAL A 59 -16.15 -1.18 0.56
N GLU A 60 -17.33 -0.66 0.22
CA GLU A 60 -17.45 0.42 -0.77
C GLU A 60 -16.91 1.74 -0.25
N GLN A 61 -17.15 2.08 1.03
CA GLN A 61 -16.56 3.26 1.66
C GLN A 61 -15.02 3.19 1.66
N TYR A 62 -14.45 2.03 2.01
CA TYR A 62 -13.00 1.82 1.94
C TYR A 62 -12.45 2.00 0.52
N LYS A 63 -13.12 1.42 -0.49
CA LYS A 63 -12.74 1.57 -1.91
C LYS A 63 -12.80 3.04 -2.35
N ILE A 64 -13.80 3.80 -1.92
CA ILE A 64 -13.92 5.24 -2.20
C ILE A 64 -12.76 6.01 -1.56
N MET A 65 -12.45 5.77 -0.29
CA MET A 65 -11.31 6.40 0.41
C MET A 65 -10.00 6.13 -0.32
N ARG A 66 -9.76 4.87 -0.72
CA ARG A 66 -8.59 4.49 -1.50
C ARG A 66 -8.55 5.19 -2.86
N LYS A 67 -9.68 5.30 -3.56
CA LYS A 67 -9.78 6.00 -4.85
C LYS A 67 -9.46 7.50 -4.68
N GLY A 68 -9.98 8.12 -3.62
CA GLY A 68 -9.67 9.50 -3.26
C GLY A 68 -8.18 9.72 -2.98
N ALA A 69 -7.55 8.84 -2.20
CA ALA A 69 -6.11 8.90 -1.94
C ALA A 69 -5.29 8.76 -3.24
N LYS A 70 -5.68 7.85 -4.14
CA LYS A 70 -5.02 7.70 -5.44
C LYS A 70 -5.14 8.94 -6.33
N ALA A 71 -6.26 9.66 -6.27
CA ALA A 71 -6.45 10.88 -7.04
C ALA A 71 -5.43 11.98 -6.68
N VAL A 72 -4.93 11.97 -5.44
CA VAL A 72 -3.86 12.87 -4.96
C VAL A 72 -2.47 12.24 -5.01
N ASN A 73 -2.27 11.21 -5.85
CA ASN A 73 -1.03 10.43 -6.00
C ASN A 73 -0.53 9.78 -4.69
N SER A 74 -1.44 9.47 -3.77
CA SER A 74 -1.12 8.76 -2.53
C SER A 74 -1.51 7.29 -2.61
N ASN A 75 -0.55 6.41 -2.32
CA ASN A 75 -0.76 4.96 -2.25
C ASN A 75 -0.96 4.47 -0.81
N LEU A 76 -1.43 5.34 0.10
CA LEU A 76 -1.53 5.07 1.53
C LEU A 76 -2.33 3.80 1.86
N TYR A 77 -3.49 3.61 1.21
CA TYR A 77 -4.37 2.48 1.49
C TYR A 77 -4.06 1.25 0.61
N PRO A 78 -3.82 0.08 1.21
CA PRO A 78 -3.60 -1.16 0.45
C PRO A 78 -4.84 -1.55 -0.36
N ALA A 79 -4.65 -2.42 -1.35
CA ALA A 79 -5.77 -2.98 -2.10
C ALA A 79 -6.68 -3.81 -1.17
N TYR A 80 -7.99 -3.79 -1.42
CA TYR A 80 -8.95 -4.46 -0.53
C TYR A 80 -8.71 -5.97 -0.42
N TYR A 81 -8.27 -6.65 -1.48
CA TYR A 81 -7.97 -8.09 -1.42
C TYR A 81 -6.90 -8.42 -0.38
N LEU A 82 -5.89 -7.54 -0.18
CA LEU A 82 -4.86 -7.72 0.85
C LEU A 82 -5.43 -7.53 2.27
N VAL A 83 -6.40 -6.63 2.42
CA VAL A 83 -7.12 -6.42 3.69
C VAL A 83 -8.02 -7.62 3.98
N GLN A 84 -8.64 -8.19 2.94
CA GLN A 84 -9.43 -9.41 3.03
C GLN A 84 -8.54 -10.61 3.42
N GLU A 85 -7.36 -10.76 2.83
CA GLU A 85 -6.38 -11.78 3.23
C GLU A 85 -5.95 -11.61 4.70
N ALA A 86 -5.72 -10.38 5.16
CA ALA A 86 -5.44 -10.11 6.56
C ALA A 86 -6.62 -10.51 7.46
N LYS A 87 -7.85 -10.21 7.03
CA LYS A 87 -9.07 -10.62 7.74
C LYS A 87 -9.22 -12.14 7.81
N THR A 88 -8.91 -12.86 6.74
CA THR A 88 -9.01 -14.33 6.73
C THR A 88 -8.00 -14.99 7.66
N LYS A 89 -6.82 -14.39 7.83
CA LYS A 89 -5.81 -14.89 8.79
C LYS A 89 -6.27 -14.79 10.24
N CYS A 90 -7.24 -13.93 10.54
CA CYS A 90 -7.82 -13.80 11.87
C CYS A 90 -8.92 -14.84 12.16
N TYR A 91 -9.26 -15.72 11.21
CA TYR A 91 -10.25 -16.77 11.42
C TYR A 91 -9.56 -18.11 11.73
N PRO A 92 -10.10 -18.89 12.68
CA PRO A 92 -9.63 -20.25 12.88
C PRO A 92 -10.04 -21.14 11.68
N PRO A 93 -9.47 -22.35 11.55
CA PRO A 93 -9.80 -23.26 10.45
C PRO A 93 -11.30 -23.52 10.33
N GLU A 94 -11.83 -23.63 9.11
CA GLU A 94 -13.27 -23.81 8.86
C GLU A 94 -13.83 -25.06 9.58
N ASP A 95 -13.08 -26.16 9.60
CA ASP A 95 -13.43 -27.42 10.29
C ASP A 95 -13.52 -27.31 11.82
N SER A 96 -13.15 -26.16 12.37
CA SER A 96 -13.21 -25.86 13.81
C SER A 96 -14.38 -24.95 14.20
N ILE A 97 -15.14 -24.45 13.22
CA ILE A 97 -16.26 -23.55 13.40
C ILE A 97 -17.55 -24.29 13.06
N GLU A 98 -18.50 -24.30 13.98
CA GLU A 98 -19.86 -24.77 13.73
C GLU A 98 -20.82 -23.61 13.93
N VAL A 99 -21.62 -23.29 12.91
CA VAL A 99 -22.63 -22.24 12.95
C VAL A 99 -23.96 -22.85 12.57
N THR A 100 -24.92 -22.74 13.48
CA THR A 100 -26.32 -23.12 13.26
C THR A 100 -27.22 -21.89 13.43
N ASP A 101 -28.51 -22.04 13.17
CA ASP A 101 -29.47 -20.93 13.33
C ASP A 101 -29.59 -20.44 14.79
N THR A 102 -29.20 -21.28 15.76
CA THR A 102 -29.40 -21.02 17.19
C THR A 102 -28.10 -20.81 17.96
N TYR A 103 -26.97 -21.33 17.48
CA TYR A 103 -25.69 -21.19 18.15
C TYR A 103 -24.50 -21.15 17.18
N ALA A 104 -23.38 -20.64 17.68
CA ALA A 104 -22.09 -20.74 17.02
C ALA A 104 -21.06 -21.23 18.04
N GLU A 105 -20.30 -22.27 17.68
CA GLU A 105 -19.29 -22.88 18.53
C GLU A 105 -17.96 -22.97 17.78
N ILE A 106 -16.87 -22.85 18.54
CA ILE A 106 -15.50 -22.96 18.02
C ILE A 106 -14.72 -23.92 18.91
N LYS A 107 -13.97 -24.84 18.31
CA LYS A 107 -13.08 -25.74 19.08
C LYS A 107 -12.06 -24.91 19.86
N LEU A 108 -12.04 -25.06 21.19
CA LEU A 108 -11.15 -24.30 22.08
C LEU A 108 -9.68 -24.36 21.64
N GLN A 109 -9.19 -25.55 21.27
CA GLN A 109 -7.80 -25.70 20.83
C GLN A 109 -7.47 -24.87 19.58
N ALA A 110 -8.40 -24.74 18.63
CA ALA A 110 -8.21 -23.93 17.43
C ALA A 110 -8.12 -22.44 17.77
N LEU A 111 -8.93 -21.98 18.72
CA LEU A 111 -8.89 -20.60 19.21
C LEU A 111 -7.58 -20.29 19.98
N LEU A 112 -7.12 -21.22 20.82
CA LEU A 112 -5.86 -21.07 21.56
C LEU A 112 -4.67 -21.01 20.60
N ASN A 113 -4.61 -21.89 19.60
CA ASN A 113 -3.55 -21.87 18.61
C ASN A 113 -3.48 -20.52 17.87
N LEU A 114 -4.64 -20.00 17.43
CA LEU A 114 -4.74 -18.73 16.72
C LEU A 114 -4.26 -17.52 17.53
N THR A 115 -4.44 -17.55 18.86
CA THR A 115 -4.05 -16.44 19.74
C THR A 115 -2.62 -16.54 20.27
N SER A 116 -1.97 -17.69 20.05
CA SER A 116 -0.59 -17.96 20.47
C SER A 116 0.45 -17.72 19.36
N GLU A 117 0.02 -17.52 18.12
CA GLU A 117 0.87 -17.06 16.99
C GLU A 117 1.29 -15.58 17.16
#